data_AF-A0A834VY38-F1
#
_entry.id   AF-A0A834VY38-F1
#
_cell.length_a   1.000
_cell.length_b   1.000
_cell.length_c   1.000
_cell.angle_alpha   90.00
_cell.angle_beta   90.00
_cell.angle_gamma   90.00
#
_symmetry.space_group_name_H-M   'P 1'
#
loop_
_entity.id
_entity.type
_entity.pdbx_description
1 polymer ?
#
loop_
_entity_poly.entity_id
_entity_poly.type
_entity_poly.pdbx_seq_one_letter_code
_entity_poly.pdbx_strand_id
1 'polypeptide(L)'
;MFSTAGRTVKSGLVASAVVSSWTWAATLLQSSSVAFRYGVSGPLWYAAGATVQILLFATVAIELKRRAPNAHTFLEAVRARYGKTTHLVYITFGLFTNILVTAMLLTGGSAVISSLTGVPTAAACFLLPLGVVIYTMFGGIKATFLTDYVHTVILLIILLIFAFTTYATGDRLGSPKAVYERLQELSETTPVPGNAGGSYLTMRSKDGAIFFVINIIGNFGTVFMDNGYYNKAIAASPIHALPGYIIGGLSWFAIPWLCATTMGLAALALQNTEYFPTYPEVMDEASISAGLTLPYAAVALLGSGGAVATLLVVFMAVTSAFSAQLISVSSILTYDIYGTYINSSASGRRLVYTSHVCVCGFGLVMAAFSTGLWYAGIRQVIYSQNLKLH
;
A
#
# COMPACT_ATOMS: atom_id res chain seq x y z
N MET A 1 15.03 19.76 -8.76
CA MET A 1 15.28 18.52 -9.53
C MET A 1 15.02 17.29 -8.68
N PHE A 2 15.57 17.25 -7.45
CA PHE A 2 15.38 16.16 -6.49
C PHE A 2 13.91 15.87 -6.12
N SER A 3 13.07 16.88 -5.93
CA SER A 3 11.66 16.73 -5.55
C SER A 3 10.65 16.79 -6.70
N THR A 4 11.08 17.20 -7.91
CA THR A 4 10.15 17.54 -9.02
C THR A 4 10.45 16.84 -10.34
N ALA A 5 11.46 15.96 -10.38
CA ALA A 5 11.94 15.27 -11.58
C ALA A 5 12.24 16.17 -12.81
N GLY A 6 12.34 17.49 -12.65
CA GLY A 6 12.41 18.39 -13.82
C GLY A 6 11.15 18.38 -14.70
N ARG A 7 10.05 17.74 -14.28
CA ARG A 7 8.73 17.79 -14.94
C ARG A 7 8.65 17.16 -16.34
N THR A 8 9.50 16.17 -16.65
CA THR A 8 9.62 15.56 -17.99
C THR A 8 9.02 14.15 -18.12
N VAL A 9 8.30 13.65 -17.11
CA VAL A 9 7.80 12.25 -17.09
C VAL A 9 6.57 12.09 -18.01
N LYS A 10 6.58 11.08 -18.89
CA LYS A 10 5.51 10.76 -19.87
C LYS A 10 4.39 9.92 -19.25
N SER A 11 3.22 9.91 -19.89
CA SER A 11 1.95 9.34 -19.37
C SER A 11 2.05 7.87 -18.92
N GLY A 12 2.73 6.99 -19.66
CA GLY A 12 2.88 5.58 -19.28
C GLY A 12 3.68 5.38 -17.98
N LEU A 13 4.79 6.10 -17.83
CA LEU A 13 5.61 6.06 -16.61
C LEU A 13 4.91 6.76 -15.44
N VAL A 14 4.14 7.82 -15.69
CA VAL A 14 3.26 8.42 -14.67
C VAL A 14 2.19 7.41 -14.22
N ALA A 15 1.52 6.71 -15.14
CA ALA A 15 0.51 5.73 -14.81
C ALA A 15 1.09 4.57 -13.98
N SER A 16 2.23 4.02 -14.39
CA SER A 16 2.93 2.99 -13.64
C SER A 16 3.37 3.48 -12.26
N ALA A 17 3.89 4.70 -12.15
CA ALA A 17 4.28 5.26 -10.86
C ALA A 17 3.06 5.50 -9.96
N VAL A 18 1.93 5.97 -10.51
CA VAL A 18 0.67 6.11 -9.76
C VAL A 18 0.24 4.74 -9.23
N VAL A 19 0.18 3.72 -10.09
CA VAL A 19 -0.16 2.35 -9.68
C VAL A 19 0.79 1.85 -8.58
N SER A 20 2.10 2.02 -8.76
CA SER A 20 3.12 1.60 -7.81
C SER A 20 2.94 2.25 -6.43
N SER A 21 2.75 3.57 -6.41
CA SER A 21 2.63 4.34 -5.15
C SER A 21 1.42 3.95 -4.31
N TRP A 22 0.37 3.45 -4.97
CA TRP A 22 -0.88 3.05 -4.35
C TRP A 22 -0.91 1.54 -4.05
N THR A 23 0.03 0.78 -4.61
CA THR A 23 0.17 -0.65 -4.35
C THR A 23 1.02 -0.85 -3.11
N TRP A 24 0.40 -0.59 -1.95
CA TRP A 24 1.01 -0.82 -0.65
C TRP A 24 1.10 -2.32 -0.33
N ALA A 25 1.95 -2.68 0.63
CA ALA A 25 1.90 -4.03 1.19
C ALA A 25 0.51 -4.34 1.77
N ALA A 26 -0.12 -3.38 2.44
CA ALA A 26 -1.51 -3.48 2.88
C ALA A 26 -2.48 -3.74 1.72
N THR A 27 -2.28 -3.12 0.55
CA THR A 27 -3.11 -3.35 -0.64
C THR A 27 -3.17 -4.81 -1.06
N LEU A 28 -2.11 -5.58 -0.83
CA LEU A 28 -2.06 -7.00 -1.19
C LEU A 28 -2.47 -7.88 0.01
N LEU A 29 -1.89 -7.62 1.18
CA LEU A 29 -2.08 -8.45 2.36
C LEU A 29 -3.48 -8.27 2.98
N GLN A 30 -3.93 -7.02 3.10
CA GLN A 30 -5.23 -6.71 3.69
C GLN A 30 -6.35 -7.12 2.75
N SER A 31 -6.26 -6.82 1.45
CA SER A 31 -7.29 -7.21 0.49
C SER A 31 -7.48 -8.73 0.44
N SER A 32 -6.40 -9.53 0.44
CA SER A 32 -6.49 -10.99 0.56
C SER A 32 -7.14 -11.42 1.88
N SER A 33 -6.81 -10.77 2.99
CA SER A 33 -7.39 -11.10 4.31
C SER A 33 -8.89 -10.74 4.39
N VAL A 34 -9.31 -9.67 3.74
CA VAL A 34 -10.73 -9.31 3.60
C VAL A 34 -11.45 -10.30 2.68
N ALA A 35 -10.78 -10.84 1.64
CA ALA A 35 -11.34 -11.92 0.83
C ALA A 35 -11.49 -13.22 1.61
N PHE A 36 -10.54 -13.54 2.49
CA PHE A 36 -10.65 -14.70 3.37
C PHE A 36 -11.85 -14.57 4.31
N ARG A 37 -12.11 -13.38 4.85
CA ARG A 37 -13.26 -13.14 5.74
C ARG A 37 -14.61 -13.13 5.02
N TYR A 38 -14.70 -12.46 3.87
CA TYR A 38 -15.99 -12.11 3.25
C TYR A 38 -16.22 -12.71 1.87
N GLY A 39 -15.29 -13.52 1.38
CA GLY A 39 -15.31 -14.09 0.04
C GLY A 39 -15.10 -13.04 -1.06
N VAL A 40 -15.67 -13.27 -2.23
CA VAL A 40 -15.51 -12.43 -3.45
C VAL A 40 -15.94 -10.98 -3.23
N SER A 41 -16.89 -10.74 -2.31
CA SER A 41 -17.35 -9.39 -1.99
C SER A 41 -16.23 -8.49 -1.42
N GLY A 42 -15.33 -9.07 -0.62
CA GLY A 42 -14.27 -8.35 0.08
C GLY A 42 -13.31 -7.62 -0.86
N PRO A 43 -12.66 -8.33 -1.82
CA PRO A 43 -11.80 -7.75 -2.83
C PRO A 43 -12.48 -6.65 -3.64
N LEU A 44 -13.77 -6.80 -3.98
CA LEU A 44 -14.45 -5.83 -4.82
C LEU A 44 -14.59 -4.52 -4.06
N TRP A 45 -15.08 -4.60 -2.83
CA TRP A 45 -15.29 -3.43 -1.99
C TRP A 45 -13.97 -2.75 -1.63
N TYR A 46 -12.90 -3.52 -1.38
CA TYR A 46 -11.56 -2.96 -1.20
C TYR A 46 -11.10 -2.19 -2.44
N ALA A 47 -11.10 -2.85 -3.61
CA ALA A 47 -10.58 -2.27 -4.84
C ALA A 47 -11.43 -1.08 -5.30
N ALA A 48 -12.76 -1.22 -5.32
CA ALA A 48 -13.66 -0.15 -5.73
C ALA A 48 -13.56 1.08 -4.81
N GLY A 49 -13.54 0.88 -3.49
CA GLY A 49 -13.47 1.97 -2.52
C GLY A 49 -12.23 2.82 -2.66
N ALA A 50 -11.07 2.19 -2.86
CA ALA A 50 -9.83 2.90 -3.11
C ALA A 50 -9.76 3.49 -4.54
N THR A 51 -10.33 2.84 -5.57
CA THR A 51 -10.41 3.41 -6.92
C THR A 51 -11.11 4.77 -6.95
N VAL A 52 -12.23 4.92 -6.24
CA VAL A 52 -12.93 6.20 -6.12
C VAL A 52 -12.01 7.30 -5.57
N GLN A 53 -11.21 6.97 -4.56
CA GLN A 53 -10.30 7.93 -3.94
C GLN A 53 -9.17 8.34 -4.90
N ILE A 54 -8.63 7.42 -5.71
CA ILE A 54 -7.62 7.74 -6.73
C ILE A 54 -8.16 8.72 -7.74
N LEU A 55 -9.35 8.44 -8.26
CA LEU A 55 -9.95 9.25 -9.32
C LEU A 55 -10.28 10.65 -8.82
N LEU A 56 -10.81 10.77 -7.59
CA LEU A 56 -11.06 12.08 -6.98
C LEU A 56 -9.76 12.82 -6.67
N PHE A 57 -8.76 12.13 -6.10
CA PHE A 57 -7.45 12.72 -5.84
C PHE A 57 -6.79 13.25 -7.12
N ALA A 58 -6.88 12.49 -8.22
CA ALA A 58 -6.33 12.88 -9.51
C ALA A 58 -6.85 14.26 -9.94
N THR A 59 -8.15 14.53 -9.79
CA THR A 59 -8.72 15.84 -10.15
C THR A 59 -8.11 16.98 -9.34
N VAL A 60 -7.94 16.81 -8.03
CA VAL A 60 -7.33 17.80 -7.14
C VAL A 60 -5.85 18.01 -7.45
N ALA A 61 -5.12 16.92 -7.69
CA ALA A 61 -3.70 16.96 -8.00
C ALA A 61 -3.42 17.71 -9.32
N ILE A 62 -4.30 17.57 -10.30
CA ILE A 62 -4.22 18.27 -11.58
C ILE A 62 -4.55 19.76 -11.42
N GLU A 63 -5.57 20.10 -10.63
CA GLU A 63 -5.89 21.51 -10.33
C GLU A 63 -4.76 22.20 -9.58
N LEU A 64 -4.14 21.52 -8.60
CA LEU A 64 -2.93 22.01 -7.93
C LEU A 64 -1.84 22.30 -8.94
N LYS A 65 -1.57 21.35 -9.85
CA LYS A 65 -0.54 21.49 -10.89
C LYS A 65 -0.83 22.66 -11.83
N ARG A 66 -2.09 22.86 -12.22
CA ARG A 66 -2.51 23.94 -13.12
C ARG A 66 -2.36 25.32 -12.47
N ARG A 67 -2.71 25.44 -11.18
CA ARG A 67 -2.72 26.72 -10.46
C ARG A 67 -1.38 27.07 -9.81
N ALA A 68 -0.61 26.07 -9.40
CA ALA A 68 0.67 26.22 -8.71
C ALA A 68 1.76 25.33 -9.36
N PRO A 69 2.12 25.56 -10.64
CA PRO A 69 3.02 24.68 -11.39
C PRO A 69 4.43 24.58 -10.79
N ASN A 70 4.83 25.60 -10.02
CA ASN A 70 6.14 25.72 -9.38
C ASN A 70 6.18 25.25 -7.92
N ALA A 71 5.05 24.85 -7.34
CA ALA A 71 5.03 24.29 -5.99
C ALA A 71 5.85 23.00 -5.91
N HIS A 72 6.36 22.71 -4.72
CA HIS A 72 7.07 21.49 -4.34
C HIS A 72 6.15 20.58 -3.54
N THR A 73 5.28 21.15 -2.72
CA THR A 73 4.26 20.44 -1.93
C THR A 73 2.88 21.07 -2.15
N PHE A 74 1.82 20.34 -1.79
CA PHE A 74 0.46 20.92 -1.82
C PHE A 74 0.25 21.97 -0.72
N LEU A 75 1.07 21.92 0.33
CA LEU A 75 1.00 22.79 1.49
C LEU A 75 1.36 24.24 1.14
N GLU A 76 2.28 24.46 0.20
CA GLU A 76 2.57 25.79 -0.36
C GLU A 76 1.31 26.45 -0.94
N ALA A 77 0.45 25.69 -1.63
CA ALA A 77 -0.82 26.20 -2.16
C ALA A 77 -1.82 26.50 -1.04
N VAL A 78 -1.87 25.67 0.01
CA VAL A 78 -2.69 25.92 1.22
C VAL A 78 -2.26 27.23 1.88
N ARG A 79 -0.95 27.44 2.06
CA ARG A 79 -0.39 28.68 2.62
C ARG A 79 -0.74 29.90 1.80
N ALA A 80 -0.55 29.83 0.48
CA ALA A 80 -0.84 30.94 -0.42
C ALA A 80 -2.33 31.32 -0.40
N ARG A 81 -3.22 30.34 -0.24
CA ARG A 81 -4.68 30.56 -0.26
C ARG A 81 -5.27 30.97 1.08
N TYR A 82 -4.79 30.38 2.17
CA TYR A 82 -5.43 30.44 3.50
C TYR A 82 -4.52 30.97 4.62
N GLY A 83 -3.26 31.29 4.31
CA GLY A 83 -2.33 31.90 5.25
C GLY A 83 -1.61 30.91 6.18
N LYS A 84 -0.86 31.48 7.14
CA LYS A 84 0.09 30.74 7.99
C LYS A 84 -0.57 29.73 8.92
N THR A 85 -1.67 30.09 9.58
CA THR A 85 -2.32 29.23 10.58
C THR A 85 -2.81 27.93 9.94
N THR A 86 -3.55 28.04 8.85
CA THR A 86 -4.04 26.88 8.08
C THR A 86 -2.89 26.03 7.54
N HIS A 87 -1.81 26.67 7.08
CA HIS A 87 -0.63 25.95 6.63
C HIS A 87 -0.03 25.06 7.72
N LEU A 88 0.12 25.58 8.96
CA LEU A 88 0.66 24.80 10.08
C LEU A 88 -0.24 23.62 10.46
N VAL A 89 -1.57 23.81 10.45
CA VAL A 89 -2.53 22.72 10.70
C VAL A 89 -2.40 21.61 9.65
N TYR A 90 -2.32 21.97 8.37
CA TYR A 90 -2.18 20.99 7.29
C TYR A 90 -0.80 20.33 7.27
N ILE A 91 0.27 21.02 7.68
CA ILE A 91 1.58 20.40 7.92
C ILE A 91 1.45 19.29 8.96
N THR A 92 0.77 19.55 10.08
CA THR A 92 0.55 18.55 11.13
C THR A 92 -0.20 17.33 10.61
N PHE A 93 -1.29 17.53 9.86
CA PHE A 93 -2.05 16.42 9.27
C PHE A 93 -1.25 15.63 8.24
N GLY A 94 -0.47 16.32 7.39
CA GLY A 94 0.41 15.66 6.42
C GLY A 94 1.46 14.78 7.11
N LEU A 95 2.18 15.34 8.09
CA LEU A 95 3.19 14.59 8.86
C LEU A 95 2.58 13.42 9.65
N PHE A 96 1.41 13.59 10.25
CA PHE A 96 0.72 12.49 10.94
C PHE A 96 0.34 11.37 9.99
N THR A 97 -0.20 11.69 8.80
CA THR A 97 -0.52 10.63 7.84
C THR A 97 0.74 9.95 7.31
N ASN A 98 1.82 10.71 7.05
CA ASN A 98 3.09 10.10 6.64
C ASN A 98 3.70 9.18 7.72
N ILE A 99 3.62 9.55 9.01
CA ILE A 99 4.05 8.70 10.13
C ILE A 99 3.19 7.43 10.19
N LEU A 100 1.87 7.57 10.12
CA LEU A 100 0.92 6.47 10.20
C LEU A 100 1.10 5.47 9.03
N VAL A 101 1.19 5.98 7.80
CA VAL A 101 1.44 5.18 6.59
C VAL A 101 2.82 4.53 6.67
N THR A 102 3.85 5.23 7.13
CA THR A 102 5.17 4.61 7.26
C THR A 102 5.20 3.52 8.33
N ALA A 103 4.54 3.75 9.47
CA ALA A 103 4.45 2.78 10.55
C ALA A 103 3.76 1.49 10.09
N MET A 104 2.64 1.60 9.36
CA MET A 104 1.91 0.43 8.84
C MET A 104 2.75 -0.37 7.84
N LEU A 105 3.54 0.31 7.00
CA LEU A 105 4.37 -0.32 5.96
C LEU A 105 5.51 -1.13 6.58
N LEU A 106 6.20 -0.56 7.57
CA LEU A 106 7.30 -1.24 8.26
C LEU A 106 6.78 -2.37 9.14
N THR A 107 5.76 -2.13 9.98
CA THR A 107 5.20 -3.18 10.86
C THR A 107 4.63 -4.36 10.06
N GLY A 108 3.82 -4.09 9.03
CA GLY A 108 3.24 -5.12 8.19
C GLY A 108 4.28 -5.87 7.35
N GLY A 109 5.22 -5.15 6.74
CA GLY A 109 6.31 -5.75 5.97
C GLY A 109 7.22 -6.63 6.83
N SER A 110 7.61 -6.14 8.01
CA SER A 110 8.45 -6.88 8.94
C SER A 110 7.76 -8.10 9.53
N ALA A 111 6.44 -8.05 9.75
CA ALA A 111 5.67 -9.22 10.19
C ALA A 111 5.69 -10.35 9.16
N VAL A 112 5.48 -10.03 7.87
CA VAL A 112 5.56 -11.04 6.81
C VAL A 112 6.97 -11.60 6.65
N ILE A 113 8.00 -10.74 6.66
CA ILE A 113 9.39 -11.19 6.58
C ILE A 113 9.71 -12.13 7.74
N SER A 114 9.32 -11.74 8.96
CA SER A 114 9.54 -12.55 10.16
C SER A 114 8.85 -13.91 10.06
N SER A 115 7.58 -13.93 9.65
CA SER A 115 6.81 -15.17 9.49
C SER A 115 7.39 -16.12 8.43
N LEU A 116 8.02 -15.59 7.38
CA LEU A 116 8.52 -16.40 6.26
C LEU A 116 9.99 -16.79 6.39
N THR A 117 10.79 -16.04 7.15
CA THR A 117 12.25 -16.24 7.24
C THR A 117 12.75 -16.55 8.65
N GLY A 118 11.94 -16.33 9.68
CA GLY A 118 12.34 -16.44 11.08
C GLY A 118 13.19 -15.27 11.59
N VAL A 119 13.47 -14.26 10.76
CA VAL A 119 14.19 -13.05 11.19
C VAL A 119 13.38 -12.33 12.28
N PRO A 120 14.00 -11.88 13.39
CA PRO A 120 13.30 -11.12 14.41
C PRO A 120 12.66 -9.85 13.84
N THR A 121 11.40 -9.58 14.18
CA THR A 121 10.64 -8.44 13.63
C THR A 121 11.36 -7.11 13.84
N ALA A 122 11.99 -6.91 14.99
CA ALA A 122 12.80 -5.73 15.27
C ALA A 122 13.95 -5.54 14.26
N ALA A 123 14.67 -6.62 13.91
CA ALA A 123 15.72 -6.55 12.89
C ALA A 123 15.14 -6.24 11.51
N ALA A 124 14.02 -6.87 11.15
CA ALA A 124 13.32 -6.60 9.90
C ALA A 124 12.86 -5.14 9.78
N CYS A 125 12.46 -4.49 10.88
CA CYS A 125 12.06 -3.07 10.90
C CYS A 125 13.22 -2.12 10.52
N PHE A 126 14.47 -2.50 10.76
CA PHE A 126 15.66 -1.71 10.40
C PHE A 126 16.26 -2.12 9.04
N LEU A 127 16.27 -3.41 8.73
CA LEU A 127 16.88 -3.93 7.50
C LEU A 127 16.06 -3.58 6.25
N LEU A 128 14.73 -3.64 6.35
CA LEU A 128 13.83 -3.33 5.23
C LEU A 128 14.03 -1.88 4.72
N PRO A 129 13.96 -0.83 5.56
CA PRO A 129 14.07 0.55 5.09
C PRO A 129 15.50 0.95 4.70
N LEU A 130 16.55 0.25 5.16
CA LEU A 130 17.94 0.67 4.99
C LEU A 130 18.32 0.91 3.52
N GLY A 131 18.06 -0.07 2.65
CA GLY A 131 18.34 0.06 1.22
C GLY A 131 17.55 1.20 0.58
N VAL A 132 16.32 1.42 1.06
CA VAL A 132 15.42 2.47 0.57
C VAL A 132 15.91 3.86 0.92
N VAL A 133 16.36 4.07 2.15
CA VAL A 133 16.96 5.33 2.59
C VAL A 133 18.16 5.66 1.71
N ILE A 134 19.05 4.69 1.47
CA ILE A 134 20.25 4.86 0.66
C ILE A 134 19.89 5.31 -0.76
N TYR A 135 19.07 4.56 -1.49
CA TYR A 135 18.79 4.93 -2.89
C TYR A 135 17.93 6.20 -2.99
N THR A 136 17.05 6.47 -2.02
CA THR A 136 16.21 7.68 -2.03
C THR A 136 17.06 8.92 -1.83
N MET A 137 18.08 8.86 -0.97
CA MET A 137 19.03 9.96 -0.78
C MET A 137 19.80 10.31 -2.05
N PHE A 138 20.33 9.32 -2.77
CA PHE A 138 21.15 9.60 -3.96
C PHE A 138 20.32 9.89 -5.21
N GLY A 139 19.17 9.23 -5.33
CA GLY A 139 18.38 9.23 -6.55
C GLY A 139 17.26 10.26 -6.61
N GLY A 140 16.75 10.69 -5.45
CA GLY A 140 15.57 11.55 -5.35
C GLY A 140 14.36 11.01 -6.11
N ILE A 141 13.42 11.89 -6.43
CA ILE A 141 12.15 11.50 -7.04
C ILE A 141 12.31 10.86 -8.43
N LYS A 142 13.34 11.24 -9.22
CA LYS A 142 13.58 10.63 -10.55
C LYS A 142 13.94 9.16 -10.44
N ALA A 143 14.82 8.81 -9.51
CA ALA A 143 15.16 7.41 -9.29
C ALA A 143 13.94 6.65 -8.77
N THR A 144 13.14 7.27 -7.90
CA THR A 144 11.89 6.67 -7.41
C THR A 144 10.93 6.31 -8.54
N PHE A 145 10.76 7.16 -9.56
CA PHE A 145 9.94 6.82 -10.73
C PHE A 145 10.43 5.57 -11.47
N LEU A 146 11.75 5.40 -11.61
CA LEU A 146 12.31 4.23 -12.29
C LEU A 146 12.21 2.97 -11.42
N THR A 147 12.50 3.08 -10.13
CA THR A 147 12.38 1.95 -9.20
C THR A 147 10.92 1.51 -9.07
N ASP A 148 9.97 2.45 -9.03
CA ASP A 148 8.53 2.16 -9.01
C ASP A 148 8.08 1.37 -10.25
N TYR A 149 8.60 1.71 -11.42
CA TYR A 149 8.34 0.93 -12.63
C TYR A 149 8.83 -0.52 -12.47
N VAL A 150 10.08 -0.71 -12.04
CA VAL A 150 10.66 -2.04 -11.82
C VAL A 150 9.88 -2.82 -10.76
N HIS A 151 9.54 -2.19 -9.62
CA HIS A 151 8.74 -2.78 -8.56
C HIS A 151 7.39 -3.27 -9.09
N THR A 152 6.71 -2.44 -9.89
CA THR A 152 5.41 -2.78 -10.48
C THR A 152 5.51 -3.94 -11.45
N VAL A 153 6.54 -3.98 -12.30
CA VAL A 153 6.75 -5.07 -13.26
C VAL A 153 6.97 -6.40 -12.53
N ILE A 154 7.86 -6.43 -11.53
CA ILE A 154 8.14 -7.64 -10.74
C ILE A 154 6.86 -8.11 -10.03
N LEU A 155 6.13 -7.18 -9.42
CA LEU A 155 4.87 -7.47 -8.74
C LEU A 155 3.84 -8.09 -9.69
N LEU A 156 3.63 -7.50 -10.87
CA LEU A 156 2.67 -8.02 -11.87
C LEU A 156 3.03 -9.42 -12.34
N ILE A 157 4.32 -9.70 -12.60
CA ILE A 157 4.77 -11.04 -12.98
C ILE A 157 4.39 -12.06 -11.90
N ILE A 158 4.67 -11.75 -10.64
CA ILE A 158 4.37 -12.68 -9.54
C ILE A 158 2.85 -12.86 -9.34
N LEU A 159 2.06 -11.79 -9.45
CA LEU A 159 0.60 -11.90 -9.40
C LEU A 159 0.04 -12.77 -10.54
N LEU A 160 0.60 -12.67 -11.74
CA LEU A 160 0.22 -13.53 -12.85
C LEU A 160 0.63 -15.00 -12.60
N ILE A 161 1.80 -15.26 -12.03
CA ILE A 161 2.21 -16.60 -11.61
C ILE A 161 1.19 -17.18 -10.62
N PHE A 162 0.80 -16.42 -9.60
CA PHE A 162 -0.23 -16.85 -8.65
C PHE A 162 -1.58 -17.11 -9.33
N ALA A 163 -2.02 -16.21 -10.22
CA ALA A 163 -3.29 -16.34 -10.93
C ALA A 163 -3.31 -17.59 -11.83
N PHE A 164 -2.29 -17.79 -12.67
CA PHE A 164 -2.22 -18.97 -13.54
C PHE A 164 -2.07 -20.27 -12.76
N THR A 165 -1.29 -20.28 -11.68
CA THR A 165 -1.18 -21.46 -10.81
C THR A 165 -2.52 -21.81 -10.18
N THR A 166 -3.26 -20.81 -9.68
CA THR A 166 -4.55 -21.02 -9.01
C THR A 166 -5.63 -21.47 -9.99
N TYR A 167 -5.66 -20.88 -11.19
CA TYR A 167 -6.80 -20.98 -12.10
C TYR A 167 -6.54 -21.72 -13.42
N ALA A 168 -5.32 -22.19 -13.70
CA ALA A 168 -5.05 -22.82 -14.99
C ALA A 168 -4.09 -24.03 -14.96
N THR A 169 -3.01 -23.97 -14.17
CA THR A 169 -1.91 -24.92 -14.32
C THR A 169 -1.43 -25.59 -13.03
N GLY A 170 -1.86 -25.13 -11.85
CA GLY A 170 -1.35 -25.65 -10.59
C GLY A 170 -1.97 -26.98 -10.16
N ASP A 171 -1.16 -27.88 -9.62
CA ASP A 171 -1.60 -29.23 -9.25
C ASP A 171 -2.62 -29.27 -8.10
N ARG A 172 -2.67 -28.20 -7.28
CA ARG A 172 -3.52 -28.12 -6.07
C ARG A 172 -4.93 -27.57 -6.34
N LEU A 173 -5.07 -26.65 -7.29
CA LEU A 173 -6.36 -26.05 -7.67
C LEU A 173 -6.53 -26.09 -9.20
N GLY A 174 -5.66 -25.41 -9.94
CA GLY A 174 -5.46 -25.60 -11.37
C GLY A 174 -6.62 -25.22 -12.30
N SER A 175 -7.77 -24.81 -11.77
CA SER A 175 -8.92 -24.40 -12.59
C SER A 175 -9.88 -23.53 -11.78
N PRO A 176 -10.65 -22.62 -12.41
CA PRO A 176 -11.68 -21.85 -11.71
C PRO A 176 -12.78 -22.75 -11.16
N LYS A 177 -13.06 -23.87 -11.83
CA LYS A 177 -14.03 -24.88 -11.40
C LYS A 177 -13.64 -25.50 -10.06
N ALA A 178 -12.38 -25.92 -9.90
CA ALA A 178 -11.90 -26.49 -8.64
C ALA A 178 -12.02 -25.48 -7.49
N VAL A 179 -11.64 -24.22 -7.70
CA VAL A 179 -11.81 -23.16 -6.68
C VAL A 179 -13.28 -22.98 -6.34
N TYR A 180 -14.15 -22.89 -7.35
CA TYR A 180 -15.59 -22.72 -7.19
C TYR A 180 -16.25 -23.87 -6.40
N GLU A 181 -15.91 -25.12 -6.70
CA GLU A 181 -16.44 -26.30 -6.02
C GLU A 181 -16.00 -26.32 -4.54
N ARG A 182 -14.73 -26.05 -4.26
CA ARG A 182 -14.21 -25.98 -2.87
C ARG A 182 -14.86 -24.88 -2.05
N LEU A 183 -15.09 -23.71 -2.65
CA LEU A 183 -15.75 -22.60 -1.98
C LEU A 183 -17.24 -22.86 -1.72
N GLN A 184 -17.91 -23.62 -2.59
CA GLN A 184 -19.30 -24.06 -2.34
C GLN A 184 -19.35 -25.05 -1.18
N GLU A 185 -18.50 -26.08 -1.19
CA GLU A 185 -18.39 -27.05 -0.08
C GLU A 185 -18.08 -26.35 1.24
N LEU A 186 -17.16 -25.36 1.21
CA LEU A 186 -16.85 -24.55 2.38
C LEU A 186 -18.04 -23.69 2.83
N SER A 187 -18.86 -23.19 1.90
CA SER A 187 -20.07 -22.42 2.23
C SER A 187 -21.13 -23.27 2.95
N GLU A 188 -21.14 -24.58 2.72
CA GLU A 188 -22.05 -25.53 3.40
C GLU A 188 -21.53 -25.93 4.79
N THR A 189 -20.21 -26.15 4.91
CA THR A 189 -19.59 -26.63 6.15
C THR A 189 -19.27 -25.50 7.12
N THR A 190 -18.81 -24.35 6.62
CA THR A 190 -18.40 -23.17 7.39
C THR A 190 -18.98 -21.91 6.74
N PRO A 191 -20.30 -21.68 6.83
CA PRO A 191 -20.93 -20.52 6.20
C PRO A 191 -20.44 -19.20 6.81
N VAL A 192 -20.28 -18.17 5.97
CA VAL A 192 -19.91 -16.82 6.43
C VAL A 192 -21.13 -16.10 7.00
N PRO A 193 -21.13 -15.69 8.28
CA PRO A 193 -22.22 -14.91 8.85
C PRO A 193 -22.43 -13.59 8.09
N GLY A 194 -23.68 -13.23 7.82
CA GLY A 194 -24.02 -11.99 7.10
C GLY A 194 -23.85 -12.03 5.57
N ASN A 195 -23.33 -13.12 5.01
CA ASN A 195 -23.37 -13.39 3.57
C ASN A 195 -24.69 -14.08 3.18
N ALA A 196 -25.21 -13.74 2.00
CA ALA A 196 -26.39 -14.41 1.46
C ALA A 196 -26.15 -15.92 1.28
N GLY A 197 -26.94 -16.73 2.00
CA GLY A 197 -26.79 -18.18 2.00
C GLY A 197 -25.46 -18.67 2.57
N GLY A 198 -24.76 -17.85 3.37
CA GLY A 198 -23.42 -18.18 3.90
C GLY A 198 -22.32 -18.23 2.85
N SER A 199 -22.62 -17.88 1.59
CA SER A 199 -21.73 -18.15 0.45
C SER A 199 -20.51 -17.24 0.41
N TYR A 200 -19.34 -17.83 0.13
CA TYR A 200 -18.12 -17.07 -0.18
C TYR A 200 -18.13 -16.42 -1.58
N LEU A 201 -19.11 -16.76 -2.42
CA LEU A 201 -19.20 -16.29 -3.81
C LEU A 201 -20.24 -15.18 -3.99
N THR A 202 -20.98 -14.84 -2.95
CA THR A 202 -22.00 -13.79 -3.02
C THR A 202 -21.41 -12.39 -2.93
N MET A 203 -22.01 -11.47 -3.70
CA MET A 203 -21.76 -10.04 -3.54
C MET A 203 -22.60 -9.42 -2.41
N ARG A 204 -23.65 -10.11 -1.95
CA ARG A 204 -24.53 -9.65 -0.87
C ARG A 204 -23.94 -10.05 0.49
N SER A 205 -22.93 -9.29 0.91
CA SER A 205 -22.23 -9.41 2.20
C SER A 205 -22.44 -8.17 3.06
N LYS A 206 -22.99 -8.34 4.26
CA LYS A 206 -23.18 -7.24 5.22
C LYS A 206 -21.84 -6.65 5.66
N ASP A 207 -20.92 -7.50 6.11
CA ASP A 207 -19.65 -7.05 6.66
C ASP A 207 -18.69 -6.56 5.56
N GLY A 208 -18.79 -7.11 4.34
CA GLY A 208 -18.13 -6.54 3.16
C GLY A 208 -18.57 -5.10 2.86
N ALA A 209 -19.87 -4.81 2.98
CA ALA A 209 -20.39 -3.46 2.80
C ALA A 209 -20.03 -2.50 3.96
N ILE A 210 -19.99 -2.99 5.21
CA ILE A 210 -19.49 -2.20 6.35
C ILE A 210 -18.01 -1.86 6.13
N PHE A 211 -17.21 -2.86 5.73
CA PHE A 211 -15.80 -2.67 5.39
C PHE A 211 -15.62 -1.63 4.28
N PHE A 212 -16.45 -1.66 3.23
CA PHE A 212 -16.43 -0.66 2.16
C PHE A 212 -16.54 0.78 2.70
N VAL A 213 -17.51 1.04 3.57
CA VAL A 213 -17.75 2.37 4.15
C VAL A 213 -16.58 2.79 5.03
N ILE A 214 -16.09 1.89 5.89
CA ILE A 214 -14.93 2.15 6.76
C ILE A 214 -13.69 2.45 5.91
N ASN A 215 -13.42 1.63 4.89
CA ASN A 215 -12.27 1.77 4.01
C ASN A 215 -12.31 3.08 3.22
N ILE A 216 -13.48 3.46 2.71
CA ILE A 216 -13.65 4.74 2.02
C ILE A 216 -13.34 5.90 2.97
N ILE A 217 -14.03 5.97 4.11
CA ILE A 217 -13.93 7.13 5.02
C ILE A 217 -12.51 7.23 5.61
N GLY A 218 -11.94 6.10 6.04
CA GLY A 218 -10.61 6.06 6.63
C GLY A 218 -9.51 6.42 5.63
N ASN A 219 -9.57 5.89 4.41
CA ASN A 219 -8.48 6.09 3.45
C ASN A 219 -8.52 7.48 2.79
N PHE A 220 -9.68 8.16 2.71
CA PHE A 220 -9.76 9.53 2.19
C PHE A 220 -8.77 10.48 2.86
N GLY A 221 -8.69 10.43 4.20
CA GLY A 221 -7.73 11.23 4.95
C GLY A 221 -6.29 10.89 4.59
N THR A 222 -5.96 9.59 4.56
CA THR A 222 -4.62 9.12 4.23
C THR A 222 -4.18 9.49 2.82
N VAL A 223 -5.09 9.47 1.84
CA VAL A 223 -4.79 9.80 0.44
C VAL A 223 -4.64 11.31 0.25
N PHE A 224 -5.61 12.10 0.74
CA PHE A 224 -5.67 13.53 0.45
C PHE A 224 -4.70 14.34 1.29
N MET A 225 -4.24 13.83 2.43
CA MET A 225 -3.24 14.50 3.27
C MET A 225 -1.81 13.99 3.00
N ASP A 226 -1.63 12.96 2.18
CA ASP A 226 -0.29 12.44 1.87
C ASP A 226 0.38 13.21 0.73
N ASN A 227 1.35 14.03 1.11
CA ASN A 227 2.15 14.83 0.17
C ASN A 227 2.97 13.97 -0.82
N GLY A 228 3.22 12.69 -0.54
CA GLY A 228 3.92 11.77 -1.45
C GLY A 228 3.17 11.60 -2.78
N TYR A 229 1.84 11.56 -2.74
CA TYR A 229 1.02 11.53 -3.95
C TYR A 229 1.09 12.85 -4.71
N TYR A 230 1.01 13.97 -3.99
CA TYR A 230 1.13 15.29 -4.61
C TYR A 230 2.49 15.52 -5.24
N ASN A 231 3.59 15.07 -4.62
CA ASN A 231 4.93 15.19 -5.19
C ASN A 231 5.01 14.51 -6.56
N LYS A 232 4.39 13.34 -6.73
CA LYS A 232 4.37 12.64 -8.03
C LYS A 232 3.54 13.38 -9.08
N ALA A 233 2.41 13.96 -8.69
CA ALA A 233 1.62 14.83 -9.58
C ALA A 233 2.39 16.10 -9.98
N ILE A 234 3.05 16.74 -9.02
CA ILE A 234 3.88 17.92 -9.23
C ILE A 234 5.07 17.61 -10.15
N ALA A 235 5.61 16.39 -10.09
CA ALA A 235 6.71 15.94 -10.94
C ALA A 235 6.30 15.52 -12.36
N ALA A 236 5.00 15.29 -12.62
CA ALA A 236 4.51 14.99 -13.96
C ALA A 236 4.46 16.26 -14.84
N SER A 237 4.52 16.08 -16.17
CA SER A 237 4.29 17.19 -17.10
C SER A 237 2.79 17.53 -17.15
N PRO A 238 2.39 18.81 -17.33
CA PRO A 238 0.98 19.22 -17.32
C PRO A 238 0.09 18.46 -18.31
N ILE A 239 0.59 18.19 -19.52
CA ILE A 239 -0.16 17.50 -20.59
C ILE A 239 -0.29 16.00 -20.31
N HIS A 240 0.67 15.39 -19.59
CA HIS A 240 0.68 13.96 -19.32
C HIS A 240 0.13 13.57 -17.94
N ALA A 241 -0.08 14.53 -17.03
CA ALA A 241 -0.58 14.28 -15.69
C ALA A 241 -2.00 13.69 -15.70
N LEU A 242 -2.97 14.35 -16.35
CA LEU A 242 -4.36 13.89 -16.40
C LEU A 242 -4.52 12.48 -16.98
N PRO A 243 -4.05 12.18 -18.21
CA PRO A 243 -4.19 10.84 -18.76
C PRO A 243 -3.40 9.80 -17.95
N GLY A 244 -2.22 10.14 -17.44
CA GLY A 244 -1.41 9.24 -16.61
C GLY A 244 -2.13 8.85 -15.31
N TYR A 245 -2.76 9.80 -14.62
CA TYR A 245 -3.50 9.55 -13.39
C TYR A 245 -4.81 8.78 -13.62
N ILE A 246 -5.56 9.08 -14.69
CA ILE A 246 -6.78 8.33 -15.00
C ILE A 246 -6.44 6.87 -15.34
N ILE A 247 -5.48 6.66 -16.25
CA ILE A 247 -5.04 5.31 -16.64
C ILE A 247 -4.48 4.58 -15.41
N GLY A 248 -3.63 5.24 -14.62
CA GLY A 248 -3.09 4.66 -13.40
C GLY A 248 -4.17 4.30 -12.39
N GLY A 249 -5.14 5.18 -12.14
CA GLY A 249 -6.21 4.94 -11.18
C GLY A 249 -7.17 3.81 -11.58
N LEU A 250 -7.51 3.73 -12.87
CA LEU A 250 -8.32 2.63 -13.41
C LEU A 250 -7.54 1.31 -13.41
N SER A 251 -6.26 1.35 -13.77
CA SER A 251 -5.41 0.15 -13.79
C SER A 251 -5.12 -0.37 -12.39
N TRP A 252 -5.09 0.51 -11.40
CA TRP A 252 -4.84 0.12 -10.01
C TRP A 252 -5.90 -0.83 -9.49
N PHE A 253 -7.18 -0.68 -9.86
CA PHE A 253 -8.26 -1.59 -9.45
C PHE A 253 -7.93 -3.07 -9.71
N ALA A 254 -7.33 -3.35 -10.87
CA ALA A 254 -7.04 -4.70 -11.31
C ALA A 254 -6.04 -5.43 -10.39
N ILE A 255 -5.13 -4.70 -9.72
CA ILE A 255 -4.08 -5.29 -8.88
C ILE A 255 -4.63 -5.92 -7.59
N PRO A 256 -5.26 -5.17 -6.66
CA PRO A 256 -5.85 -5.76 -5.47
C PRO A 256 -7.01 -6.69 -5.82
N TRP A 257 -7.78 -6.41 -6.88
CA TRP A 257 -8.83 -7.33 -7.32
C TRP A 257 -8.26 -8.69 -7.70
N LEU A 258 -7.30 -8.74 -8.62
CA LEU A 258 -6.67 -9.99 -9.06
C LEU A 258 -5.95 -10.67 -7.90
N CYS A 259 -5.13 -9.92 -7.14
CA CYS A 259 -4.35 -10.47 -6.04
C CYS A 259 -5.25 -11.07 -4.95
N ALA A 260 -6.27 -10.34 -4.49
CA ALA A 260 -7.10 -10.78 -3.39
C ALA A 260 -8.09 -11.88 -3.80
N THR A 261 -8.69 -11.79 -4.98
CA THR A 261 -9.54 -12.88 -5.50
C THR A 261 -8.72 -14.13 -5.81
N THR A 262 -7.45 -14.02 -6.16
CA THR A 262 -6.58 -15.20 -6.32
C THR A 262 -6.17 -15.74 -4.95
N MET A 263 -5.43 -14.95 -4.17
CA MET A 263 -4.72 -15.45 -2.99
C MET A 263 -5.64 -15.65 -1.80
N GLY A 264 -6.64 -14.81 -1.60
CA GLY A 264 -7.58 -14.97 -0.50
C GLY A 264 -8.56 -16.13 -0.74
N LEU A 265 -9.02 -16.33 -1.98
CA LEU A 265 -9.86 -17.49 -2.31
C LEU A 265 -9.05 -18.79 -2.36
N ALA A 266 -7.81 -18.75 -2.83
CA ALA A 266 -6.91 -19.91 -2.73
C ALA A 266 -6.65 -20.30 -1.28
N ALA A 267 -6.45 -19.33 -0.37
CA ALA A 267 -6.36 -19.61 1.06
C ALA A 267 -7.61 -20.33 1.57
N LEU A 268 -8.80 -19.81 1.27
CA LEU A 268 -10.06 -20.45 1.67
C LEU A 268 -10.23 -21.86 1.10
N ALA A 269 -9.91 -22.06 -0.17
CA ALA A 269 -10.04 -23.35 -0.84
C ALA A 269 -9.04 -24.40 -0.32
N LEU A 270 -7.90 -23.98 0.21
CA LEU A 270 -6.82 -24.85 0.65
C LEU A 270 -6.67 -24.97 2.16
N GLN A 271 -7.34 -24.14 2.97
CA GLN A 271 -7.13 -24.09 4.43
C GLN A 271 -7.32 -25.44 5.15
N ASN A 272 -8.19 -26.30 4.62
CA ASN A 272 -8.48 -27.63 5.18
C ASN A 272 -7.64 -28.75 4.53
N THR A 273 -6.48 -28.41 3.94
CA THR A 273 -5.59 -29.37 3.27
C THR A 273 -4.21 -29.39 3.91
N GLU A 274 -3.50 -30.52 3.79
CA GLU A 274 -2.13 -30.69 4.32
C GLU A 274 -1.10 -29.69 3.75
N TYR A 275 -1.43 -29.03 2.64
CA TYR A 275 -0.56 -28.03 2.02
C TYR A 275 -0.59 -26.69 2.77
N PHE A 276 -1.63 -26.43 3.56
CA PHE A 276 -1.82 -25.15 4.22
C PHE A 276 -1.00 -25.08 5.51
N PRO A 277 -0.25 -23.99 5.78
CA PRO A 277 0.70 -23.94 6.88
C PRO A 277 0.14 -24.19 8.29
N THR A 278 -1.15 -23.96 8.50
CA THR A 278 -1.81 -24.12 9.81
C THR A 278 -2.54 -25.45 9.96
N TYR A 279 -2.64 -26.25 8.90
CA TYR A 279 -3.37 -27.53 8.92
C TYR A 279 -2.85 -28.49 10.02
N PRO A 280 -3.73 -29.17 10.77
CA PRO A 280 -5.19 -29.24 10.64
C PRO A 280 -5.97 -28.10 11.32
N GLU A 281 -5.29 -27.14 11.93
CA GLU A 281 -5.91 -26.01 12.59
C GLU A 281 -6.40 -24.97 11.58
N VAL A 282 -7.50 -24.30 11.92
CA VAL A 282 -7.99 -23.16 11.13
C VAL A 282 -7.10 -21.95 11.39
N MET A 283 -6.89 -21.13 10.36
CA MET A 283 -6.14 -19.90 10.47
C MET A 283 -6.76 -18.97 11.54
N ASP A 284 -5.98 -18.62 12.56
CA ASP A 284 -6.46 -17.77 13.65
C ASP A 284 -6.65 -16.30 13.22
N GLU A 285 -7.53 -15.59 13.92
CA GLU A 285 -7.80 -14.17 13.63
C GLU A 285 -6.56 -13.29 13.78
N ALA A 286 -5.59 -13.69 14.60
CA ALA A 286 -4.33 -12.98 14.75
C ALA A 286 -3.48 -13.07 13.47
N SER A 287 -3.41 -14.23 12.81
CA SER A 287 -2.69 -14.40 11.55
C SER A 287 -3.41 -13.72 10.38
N ILE A 288 -4.74 -13.78 10.34
CA ILE A 288 -5.54 -13.06 9.33
C ILE A 288 -5.32 -11.55 9.49
N SER A 289 -5.39 -11.04 10.72
CA SER A 289 -5.16 -9.62 11.04
C SER A 289 -3.71 -9.19 10.84
N ALA A 290 -2.74 -10.10 10.94
CA ALA A 290 -1.35 -9.84 10.60
C ALA A 290 -1.11 -9.79 9.07
N GLY A 291 -2.11 -10.12 8.26
CA GLY A 291 -2.01 -10.12 6.81
C GLY A 291 -1.35 -11.38 6.24
N LEU A 292 -1.30 -12.48 7.00
CA LEU A 292 -0.62 -13.71 6.60
C LEU A 292 -1.39 -14.56 5.58
N THR A 293 -2.63 -14.17 5.24
CA THR A 293 -3.50 -14.89 4.30
C THR A 293 -2.82 -15.13 2.95
N LEU A 294 -2.25 -14.08 2.36
CA LEU A 294 -1.54 -14.16 1.08
C LEU A 294 -0.28 -15.03 1.19
N PRO A 295 0.63 -14.80 2.17
CA PRO A 295 1.76 -15.69 2.41
C PRO A 295 1.38 -17.17 2.55
N TYR A 296 0.33 -17.48 3.30
CA TYR A 296 -0.08 -18.85 3.54
C TYR A 296 -0.69 -19.49 2.29
N ALA A 297 -1.51 -18.77 1.53
CA ALA A 297 -1.96 -19.23 0.22
C ALA A 297 -0.79 -19.49 -0.74
N ALA A 298 0.23 -18.62 -0.75
CA ALA A 298 1.37 -18.79 -1.64
C ALA A 298 2.16 -20.06 -1.30
N VAL A 299 2.42 -20.32 -0.01
CA VAL A 299 3.05 -21.56 0.45
C VAL A 299 2.15 -22.77 0.16
N ALA A 300 0.86 -22.62 0.38
CA ALA A 300 -0.15 -23.63 0.07
C ALA A 300 -0.39 -23.83 -1.42
N LEU A 301 0.13 -23.00 -2.32
CA LEU A 301 0.10 -23.21 -3.77
C LEU A 301 1.44 -23.72 -4.33
N LEU A 302 2.55 -23.13 -3.89
CA LEU A 302 3.87 -23.26 -4.54
C LEU A 302 4.99 -23.64 -3.57
N GLY A 303 4.68 -23.97 -2.31
CA GLY A 303 5.68 -24.32 -1.30
C GLY A 303 6.68 -23.20 -1.04
N SER A 304 7.97 -23.55 -0.99
CA SER A 304 9.06 -22.59 -0.80
C SER A 304 9.14 -21.53 -1.90
N GLY A 305 8.80 -21.88 -3.15
CA GLY A 305 8.72 -20.92 -4.25
C GLY A 305 7.66 -19.84 -4.00
N GLY A 306 6.53 -20.21 -3.40
CA GLY A 306 5.47 -19.28 -3.00
C GLY A 306 5.89 -18.35 -1.85
N ALA A 307 6.65 -18.86 -0.88
CA ALA A 307 7.22 -18.03 0.18
C ALA A 307 8.17 -16.97 -0.39
N VAL A 308 9.09 -17.35 -1.28
CA VAL A 308 10.03 -16.43 -1.94
C VAL A 308 9.28 -15.40 -2.79
N ALA A 309 8.30 -15.83 -3.58
CA ALA A 309 7.47 -14.95 -4.38
C ALA A 309 6.73 -13.91 -3.52
N THR A 310 6.20 -14.34 -2.37
CA THR A 310 5.54 -13.43 -1.42
C THR A 310 6.51 -12.43 -0.79
N LEU A 311 7.69 -12.89 -0.35
CA LEU A 311 8.72 -12.01 0.18
C LEU A 311 9.10 -10.94 -0.83
N LEU A 312 9.29 -11.32 -2.10
CA LEU A 312 9.62 -10.39 -3.17
C LEU A 312 8.50 -9.37 -3.39
N VAL A 313 7.25 -9.80 -3.51
CA VAL A 313 6.11 -8.89 -3.73
C VAL A 313 5.93 -7.92 -2.57
N VAL A 314 6.00 -8.40 -1.32
CA VAL A 314 5.90 -7.55 -0.14
C VAL A 314 7.08 -6.58 -0.09
N PHE A 315 8.29 -7.05 -0.36
CA PHE A 315 9.47 -6.19 -0.42
C PHE A 315 9.31 -5.09 -1.48
N MET A 316 8.92 -5.41 -2.72
CA MET A 316 8.65 -4.42 -3.78
C MET A 316 7.59 -3.39 -3.38
N ALA A 317 6.50 -3.84 -2.75
CA ALA A 317 5.40 -2.96 -2.32
C ALA A 317 5.81 -2.04 -1.17
N VAL A 318 6.51 -2.56 -0.15
CA VAL A 318 6.97 -1.74 0.98
C VAL A 318 8.05 -0.75 0.52
N THR A 319 9.02 -1.19 -0.28
CA THR A 319 10.12 -0.31 -0.70
C THR A 319 9.63 0.83 -1.57
N SER A 320 8.71 0.58 -2.51
CA SER A 320 8.07 1.63 -3.32
C SER A 320 7.37 2.66 -2.44
N ALA A 321 6.42 2.20 -1.60
CA ALA A 321 5.61 3.08 -0.79
C ALA A 321 6.47 3.87 0.22
N PHE A 322 7.42 3.21 0.88
CA PHE A 322 8.31 3.84 1.85
C PHE A 322 9.18 4.93 1.23
N SER A 323 9.71 4.72 0.01
CA SER A 323 10.47 5.76 -0.70
C SER A 323 9.64 7.02 -0.98
N ALA A 324 8.35 6.85 -1.30
CA ALA A 324 7.44 7.97 -1.49
C ALA A 324 7.20 8.74 -0.18
N GLN A 325 7.08 8.04 0.95
CA GLN A 325 6.94 8.65 2.28
C GLN A 325 8.20 9.43 2.70
N LEU A 326 9.39 8.88 2.44
CA LEU A 326 10.66 9.57 2.69
C LEU A 326 10.73 10.90 1.93
N ILE A 327 10.36 10.90 0.64
CA ILE A 327 10.33 12.12 -0.18
C ILE A 327 9.25 13.09 0.31
N SER A 328 8.08 12.57 0.68
CA SER A 328 6.98 13.36 1.22
C SER A 328 7.42 14.16 2.43
N VAL A 329 7.87 13.47 3.49
CA VAL A 329 8.28 14.12 4.75
C VAL A 329 9.48 15.02 4.52
N SER A 330 10.46 14.58 3.74
CA SER A 330 11.63 15.39 3.42
C SER A 330 11.26 16.70 2.72
N SER A 331 10.31 16.68 1.80
CA SER A 331 9.86 17.89 1.11
C SER A 331 9.06 18.83 2.02
N ILE A 332 8.18 18.30 2.88
CA ILE A 332 7.45 19.10 3.89
C ILE A 332 8.45 19.79 4.83
N LEU A 333 9.37 19.03 5.42
CA LEU A 333 10.35 19.58 6.36
C LEU A 333 11.28 20.59 5.69
N THR A 334 11.66 20.37 4.43
CA THR A 334 12.59 21.24 3.71
C THR A 334 11.95 22.52 3.19
N TYR A 335 10.80 22.45 2.52
CA TYR A 335 10.19 23.58 1.82
C TYR A 335 9.15 24.31 2.67
N ASP A 336 8.30 23.57 3.39
CA ASP A 336 7.19 24.14 4.15
C ASP A 336 7.58 24.58 5.57
N ILE A 337 8.61 23.95 6.16
CA ILE A 337 9.11 24.32 7.48
C ILE A 337 10.43 25.07 7.37
N TYR A 338 11.50 24.41 6.93
CA TYR A 338 12.84 25.00 6.96
C TYR A 338 12.95 26.21 6.02
N GLY A 339 12.64 26.05 4.74
CA GLY A 339 12.71 27.11 3.74
C GLY A 339 11.65 28.20 3.89
N THR A 340 10.58 27.96 4.64
CA THR A 340 9.48 28.93 4.79
C THR A 340 9.54 29.69 6.11
N TYR A 341 9.84 29.02 7.24
CA TYR A 341 9.74 29.59 8.58
C TYR A 341 11.08 29.71 9.31
N ILE A 342 12.10 28.93 8.94
CA ILE A 342 13.40 28.93 9.65
C ILE A 342 14.43 29.78 8.89
N ASN A 343 14.62 29.50 7.60
CA ASN A 343 15.59 30.18 6.76
C ASN A 343 15.03 30.39 5.34
N SER A 344 14.34 31.51 5.14
CA SER A 344 13.72 31.88 3.86
C SER A 344 14.71 32.29 2.76
N SER A 345 15.98 32.53 3.11
CA SER A 345 17.04 32.85 2.15
C SER A 345 17.99 31.67 1.90
N ALA A 346 17.60 30.46 2.30
CA ALA A 346 18.41 29.26 2.13
C ALA A 346 18.75 29.00 0.64
N SER A 347 20.03 28.78 0.35
CA SER A 347 20.48 28.42 -0.99
C SER A 347 19.97 27.03 -1.39
N GLY A 348 19.85 26.77 -2.70
CA GLY A 348 19.42 25.47 -3.21
C GLY A 348 20.29 24.30 -2.71
N ARG A 349 21.61 24.52 -2.53
CA ARG A 349 22.52 23.52 -1.95
C ARG A 349 22.16 23.18 -0.50
N ARG A 350 21.78 24.18 0.29
CA ARG A 350 21.35 24.00 1.68
C ARG A 350 20.02 23.27 1.77
N LEU A 351 19.08 23.56 0.87
CA LEU A 351 17.80 22.85 0.80
C LEU A 351 17.99 21.37 0.46
N VAL A 352 18.84 21.03 -0.52
CA VAL A 352 19.16 19.63 -0.86
C VAL A 352 19.81 18.91 0.33
N TYR A 353 20.77 19.54 0.99
CA TYR A 353 21.39 18.97 2.19
C TYR A 353 20.36 18.70 3.29
N THR A 354 19.47 19.67 3.55
CA THR A 354 18.40 19.54 4.55
C THR A 354 17.47 18.38 4.19
N SER A 355 17.13 18.24 2.90
CA SER A 355 16.31 17.13 2.40
C SER A 355 16.96 15.77 2.67
N HIS A 356 18.26 15.60 2.43
CA HIS A 356 18.97 14.35 2.73
C HIS A 356 19.00 14.03 4.23
N VAL A 357 19.25 15.03 5.08
CA VAL A 357 19.21 14.85 6.54
C VAL A 357 17.82 14.41 6.99
N CYS A 358 16.76 15.00 6.44
CA CYS A 358 15.38 14.61 6.74
C CYS A 358 15.06 13.18 6.32
N VAL A 359 15.55 12.73 5.15
CA VAL A 359 15.38 11.34 4.68
C VAL A 359 16.03 10.35 5.65
N CYS A 360 17.29 10.57 6.03
CA CYS A 360 17.98 9.73 7.02
C CYS A 360 17.28 9.73 8.38
N GLY A 361 16.99 10.93 8.90
CA GLY A 361 16.39 11.10 10.21
C GLY A 361 15.03 10.43 10.31
N PHE A 362 14.16 10.69 9.33
CA PHE A 362 12.83 10.09 9.31
C PHE A 362 12.89 8.57 9.14
N GLY A 363 13.76 8.05 8.26
CA GLY A 363 13.92 6.60 8.09
C GLY A 363 14.36 5.89 9.37
N LEU A 364 15.33 6.46 10.09
CA LEU A 364 15.82 5.93 11.36
C LEU A 364 14.76 6.00 12.47
N VAL A 365 14.11 7.17 12.62
CA VAL A 365 13.06 7.38 13.62
C VAL A 365 11.90 6.43 13.39
N MET A 366 11.48 6.23 12.15
CA MET A 366 10.36 5.34 11.86
C MET A 366 10.71 3.87 12.04
N ALA A 367 11.94 3.43 11.74
CA ALA A 367 12.38 2.08 12.07
C ALA A 367 12.35 1.82 13.59
N ALA A 368 12.81 2.77 14.39
CA ALA A 368 12.75 2.70 15.85
C ALA A 368 11.30 2.74 16.36
N PHE A 369 10.46 3.63 15.82
CA PHE A 369 9.06 3.76 16.19
C PHE A 369 8.28 2.48 15.88
N SER A 370 8.45 1.90 14.68
CA SER A 370 7.82 0.63 14.31
C SER A 370 8.29 -0.55 15.17
N THR A 371 9.56 -0.53 15.62
CA THR A 371 10.06 -1.50 16.61
C THR A 371 9.38 -1.31 17.96
N GLY A 372 9.17 -0.06 18.39
CA GLY A 372 8.39 0.25 19.60
C GLY A 372 6.95 -0.23 19.52
N LEU A 373 6.27 -0.01 18.39
CA LEU A 373 4.91 -0.50 18.14
C LEU A 373 4.82 -2.03 18.24
N TRP A 374 5.81 -2.74 17.68
CA TRP A 374 5.89 -4.19 17.78
C TRP A 374 5.95 -4.66 19.24
N TYR A 375 6.84 -4.10 20.05
CA TYR A 375 6.94 -4.46 21.47
C TYR A 375 5.74 -4.02 22.31
N ALA A 376 5.01 -2.99 21.88
CA ALA A 376 3.74 -2.57 22.47
C ALA A 376 2.55 -3.47 22.07
N GLY A 377 2.77 -4.50 21.24
CA GLY A 377 1.72 -5.41 20.77
C GLY A 377 0.86 -4.84 19.65
N ILE A 378 1.22 -3.69 19.08
CA ILE A 378 0.49 -3.05 17.98
C ILE A 378 1.01 -3.63 16.66
N ARG A 379 0.34 -4.69 16.17
CA ARG A 379 0.76 -5.46 14.99
C ARG A 379 0.23 -4.92 13.66
N GLN A 380 -0.86 -4.15 13.66
CA GLN A 380 -1.33 -3.32 12.54
C GLN A 380 -2.01 -2.05 13.07
N VAL A 381 -1.66 -0.90 12.49
CA VAL A 381 -2.09 0.41 12.98
C VAL A 381 -3.48 0.81 12.50
N ILE A 382 -4.07 0.16 11.48
CA ILE A 382 -5.22 0.79 10.78
C ILE A 382 -6.56 0.04 10.84
N TYR A 383 -6.65 -1.29 10.86
CA TYR A 383 -7.99 -1.91 10.77
C TYR A 383 -8.20 -3.18 11.61
N SER A 384 -7.58 -3.27 12.80
CA SER A 384 -8.04 -4.18 13.85
C SER A 384 -9.32 -3.61 14.50
N GLN A 385 -10.41 -3.48 13.74
CA GLN A 385 -11.71 -3.22 14.31
C GLN A 385 -12.41 -4.55 14.60
N ASN A 386 -12.02 -5.17 15.73
CA ASN A 386 -13.00 -5.86 16.57
C ASN A 386 -13.94 -4.81 17.18
N LEU A 387 -14.65 -4.06 16.34
CA LEU A 387 -15.82 -3.31 16.78
C LEU A 387 -16.94 -4.34 16.87
N LYS A 388 -16.90 -5.11 17.96
CA LYS A 388 -18.13 -5.60 18.59
C LYS A 388 -18.89 -4.34 19.00
N LEU A 389 -19.69 -3.81 18.08
CA LEU A 389 -20.78 -2.92 18.42
C LEU A 389 -21.69 -3.75 19.30
N HIS A 390 -21.55 -3.54 20.61
CA HIS A 390 -22.50 -4.02 21.61
C HIS A 390 -23.83 -3.29 21.44
#